data_AF-A0A7Z9SCB4-F1
#
_entry.id   AF-A0A7Z9SCB4-F1
#
_cell.length_a   1.000
_cell.length_b   1.000
_cell.length_c   1.000
_cell.angle_alpha   90.00
_cell.angle_beta   90.00
_cell.angle_gamma   90.00
#
_symmetry.space_group_name_H-M   'P 1'
#
loop_
_entity.id
_entity.type
_entity.pdbx_description
1 polymer ?
#
loop_
_entity_poly.entity_id
_entity_poly.type
_entity_poly.pdbx_seq_one_letter_code
_entity_poly.pdbx_strand_id
1 'polypeptide(L)'
;MTDRQKRIFMGLLVGIGISILIHVGTRIPGAMLNDLFDSYEYKSYDARMKSKASFSEEASIDEVVIIDIEQNSIESLGNYHEWPHAYHGQLTDIVSSGNPKAIIFDIIFDQKGADNYYLVEALASNQSESSPELQQVTDQYLIGHDPSRFVWSTSQSTVTHHALVFENSDSINFLYAMDQLPEAYDAANHVLEIAPDVASR
;
A
#
# COMPACT_ATOMS: atom_id res chain seq x y z
N MET A 1 3.00 35.77 48.39
CA MET A 1 2.95 34.35 47.96
C MET A 1 3.54 33.46 49.04
N THR A 2 2.87 32.37 49.40
CA THR A 2 3.39 31.38 50.34
C THR A 2 4.48 30.53 49.67
N ASP A 3 5.38 29.92 50.46
CA ASP A 3 6.47 29.10 49.91
C ASP A 3 5.99 27.86 49.14
N ARG A 4 4.76 27.41 49.41
CA ARG A 4 4.09 26.39 48.60
C ARG A 4 3.73 26.92 47.21
N GLN A 5 3.17 28.14 47.12
CA GLN A 5 2.83 28.77 45.85
C GLN A 5 4.07 29.05 45.00
N LYS A 6 5.18 29.50 45.61
CA LYS A 6 6.45 29.73 44.89
C LYS A 6 7.03 28.45 44.28
N ARG A 7 6.98 27.34 45.03
CA ARG A 7 7.46 26.02 44.54
C ARG A 7 6.61 25.48 43.40
N ILE A 8 5.28 25.59 43.52
CA ILE A 8 4.35 25.19 42.44
C ILE A 8 4.61 26.02 41.18
N PHE A 9 4.75 27.34 41.34
CA PHE A 9 5.03 28.24 40.23
C PHE A 9 6.37 27.93 39.54
N MET A 10 7.43 27.68 40.29
CA MET A 10 8.72 27.27 39.71
C MET A 10 8.66 25.92 39.02
N GLY A 11 7.95 24.93 39.58
CA GLY A 11 7.76 23.64 38.93
C GLY A 11 7.04 23.79 37.58
N LEU A 12 6.02 24.65 37.52
CA LEU A 12 5.29 24.94 36.29
C LEU A 12 6.18 25.64 35.25
N LEU A 13 6.99 26.63 35.66
CA LEU A 13 7.93 27.30 34.77
C LEU A 13 8.97 26.35 34.19
N VAL A 14 9.55 25.48 35.02
CA VAL A 14 10.51 24.47 34.57
C VAL A 14 9.86 23.48 33.61
N GLY A 15 8.65 23.02 33.93
CA GLY A 15 7.89 22.12 33.05
C GLY A 15 7.61 22.72 31.68
N ILE A 16 7.17 23.99 31.63
CA ILE A 16 6.97 24.72 30.37
C ILE A 16 8.29 24.87 29.62
N GLY A 17 9.36 25.27 30.32
CA GLY A 17 10.68 25.45 29.71
C GLY A 17 11.21 24.17 29.06
N ILE A 18 11.11 23.03 29.76
CA ILE A 18 11.49 21.72 29.22
C ILE A 18 10.60 21.32 28.04
N SER A 19 9.28 21.54 28.15
CA SER A 19 8.34 21.22 27.07
C SER A 19 8.66 21.98 25.79
N ILE A 20 8.94 23.28 25.88
CA ILE A 20 9.35 24.12 24.74
C ILE A 20 10.68 23.62 24.18
N LEU A 21 11.66 23.32 25.03
CA LEU A 21 12.97 22.82 24.61
C LEU A 21 12.83 21.51 23.82
N ILE A 22 12.06 20.55 24.33
CA ILE A 22 11.80 19.28 23.63
C ILE A 22 11.06 19.55 22.32
N HIS A 23 9.97 20.31 22.36
CA HIS A 23 9.16 20.61 21.18
C HIS A 23 9.96 21.25 20.04
N VAL A 24 10.81 22.23 20.37
CA VAL A 24 11.64 22.92 19.38
C VAL A 24 12.81 22.03 18.96
N GLY A 25 13.47 21.39 19.93
CA GLY A 25 14.65 20.56 19.69
C GLY A 25 14.40 19.32 18.84
N THR A 26 13.19 18.76 18.86
CA THR A 26 12.84 17.57 18.05
C THR A 26 12.22 17.91 16.69
N ARG A 27 11.83 19.17 16.44
CA ARG A 27 11.14 19.58 15.21
C ARG A 27 11.99 20.40 14.25
N ILE A 28 13.14 20.90 14.69
CA ILE A 28 14.07 21.60 13.82
C ILE A 28 14.97 20.55 13.14
N PRO A 29 14.92 20.40 11.81
CA PRO A 29 15.80 19.49 11.09
C PRO A 29 17.27 19.85 11.31
N GLY A 30 18.12 18.87 11.64
CA GLY A 30 19.54 19.07 11.92
C GLY A 30 19.85 19.66 13.31
N ALA A 31 18.85 19.74 14.19
CA ALA A 31 19.10 20.01 15.60
C ALA A 31 19.59 18.74 16.31
N MET A 32 20.52 18.89 17.26
CA MET A 32 21.12 17.77 18.00
C MET A 32 20.09 16.79 18.60
N LEU A 33 18.97 17.30 19.15
CA LEU A 33 17.95 16.43 19.74
C LEU A 33 17.19 15.64 18.68
N ASN A 34 16.77 16.27 17.57
CA ASN A 34 16.17 15.58 16.43
C ASN A 34 17.09 14.48 15.88
N ASP A 35 18.35 14.82 15.57
CA ASP A 35 19.33 13.85 15.05
C ASP A 35 19.57 12.66 16.01
N LEU A 36 19.60 12.91 17.32
CA LEU A 36 19.75 11.86 18.33
C LEU A 36 18.56 10.90 18.36
N PHE A 37 17.33 11.42 18.33
CA PHE A 37 16.12 10.60 18.32
C PHE A 37 15.99 9.83 17.01
N ASP A 38 16.24 10.47 15.86
CA ASP A 38 16.15 9.84 14.55
C ASP A 38 17.22 8.75 14.41
N SER A 39 18.47 9.03 14.83
CA SER A 39 19.52 8.01 14.81
C SER A 39 19.20 6.81 15.71
N TYR A 40 18.60 7.05 16.88
CA TYR A 40 18.14 5.98 17.74
C TYR A 40 17.01 5.18 17.09
N GLU A 41 16.02 5.86 16.51
CA GLU A 41 14.90 5.20 15.84
C GLU A 41 15.38 4.35 14.67
N TYR A 42 16.23 4.87 13.79
CA TYR A 42 16.78 4.12 12.64
C TYR A 42 17.57 2.89 13.08
N LYS A 43 18.46 3.03 14.08
CA LYS A 43 19.21 1.88 14.61
C LYS A 43 18.29 0.85 15.25
N SER A 44 17.28 1.30 15.99
CA SER A 44 16.30 0.41 16.62
C SER A 44 15.43 -0.29 15.59
N TYR A 45 15.06 0.40 14.51
CA TYR A 45 14.27 -0.13 13.40
C TYR A 45 15.07 -1.21 12.66
N ASP A 46 16.32 -0.92 12.27
CA ASP A 46 17.22 -1.87 11.63
C ASP A 46 17.43 -3.12 12.50
N ALA A 47 17.66 -2.93 13.81
CA ALA A 47 17.82 -4.04 14.74
C ALA A 47 16.55 -4.91 14.82
N ARG A 48 15.37 -4.28 14.87
CA ARG A 48 14.07 -4.99 14.83
C ARG A 48 13.88 -5.73 13.52
N MET A 49 14.21 -5.14 12.38
CA MET A 49 14.09 -5.81 11.07
C MET A 49 15.04 -6.99 10.94
N LYS A 50 16.32 -6.83 11.35
CA LYS A 50 17.30 -7.93 11.39
C LYS A 50 16.88 -9.04 12.34
N SER A 51 16.36 -8.70 13.52
CA SER A 51 15.85 -9.69 14.47
C SER A 51 14.65 -10.44 13.88
N LYS A 52 13.73 -9.75 13.20
CA LYS A 52 12.63 -10.39 12.50
C LYS A 52 13.13 -11.30 11.38
N ALA A 53 14.17 -10.93 10.64
CA ALA A 53 14.73 -11.78 9.58
C ALA A 53 15.68 -12.87 10.09
N SER A 54 16.06 -12.88 11.39
CA SER A 54 17.11 -13.75 11.92
C SER A 54 16.83 -15.26 11.86
N PHE A 55 15.57 -15.64 11.64
CA PHE A 55 15.19 -17.04 11.40
C PHE A 55 15.50 -17.52 9.97
N SER A 56 15.85 -16.60 9.07
CA SER A 56 16.22 -16.87 7.69
C SER A 56 17.73 -16.66 7.52
N GLU A 57 18.38 -17.58 6.84
CA GLU A 57 19.76 -17.39 6.38
C GLU A 57 19.80 -16.26 5.33
N GLU A 58 20.92 -15.53 5.28
CA GLU A 58 21.14 -14.52 4.25
C GLU A 58 21.20 -15.22 2.87
N ALA A 59 20.49 -14.67 1.88
CA ALA A 59 20.33 -15.29 0.56
C ALA A 59 19.64 -16.68 0.56
N SER A 60 18.77 -16.96 1.53
CA SER A 60 17.97 -18.20 1.58
C SER A 60 16.89 -18.33 0.48
N ILE A 61 16.69 -17.29 -0.33
CA ILE A 61 15.74 -17.31 -1.45
C ILE A 61 16.49 -17.77 -2.70
N ASP A 62 16.32 -19.03 -3.06
CA ASP A 62 17.02 -19.66 -4.18
C ASP A 62 16.52 -19.17 -5.55
N GLU A 63 15.23 -18.86 -5.67
CA GLU A 63 14.58 -18.54 -6.93
C GLU A 63 13.73 -17.27 -6.80
N VAL A 64 14.05 -16.28 -7.62
CA VAL A 64 13.28 -15.04 -7.77
C VAL A 64 12.94 -14.89 -9.24
N VAL A 65 11.64 -14.83 -9.52
CA VAL A 65 11.12 -14.55 -10.86
C VAL A 65 10.70 -13.08 -10.90
N ILE A 66 11.30 -12.32 -11.80
CA ILE A 66 10.95 -10.92 -12.03
C ILE A 66 10.13 -10.85 -13.33
N ILE A 67 8.95 -10.25 -13.25
CA ILE A 67 8.06 -10.00 -14.39
C ILE A 67 8.03 -8.49 -14.58
N ASP A 68 8.73 -8.00 -15.60
CA ASP A 68 8.90 -6.58 -15.86
C ASP A 68 7.99 -6.08 -17.00
N ILE A 69 7.71 -4.78 -16.99
CA ILE A 69 7.01 -4.06 -18.07
C ILE A 69 8.05 -3.50 -19.02
N GLU A 70 8.40 -4.29 -20.03
CA GLU A 70 9.36 -3.89 -21.06
C GLU A 70 8.71 -3.13 -22.23
N GLN A 71 9.55 -2.57 -23.10
CA GLN A 71 9.13 -1.88 -24.32
C GLN A 71 8.21 -2.74 -25.21
N ASN A 72 8.46 -4.05 -25.30
CA ASN A 72 7.62 -4.98 -26.06
C ASN A 72 6.18 -5.05 -25.50
N SER A 73 6.04 -4.95 -24.18
CA SER A 73 4.74 -4.93 -23.51
C SER A 73 3.99 -3.65 -23.87
N ILE A 74 4.67 -2.50 -23.88
CA ILE A 74 4.09 -1.21 -24.29
C ILE A 74 3.70 -1.21 -25.77
N GLU A 75 4.52 -1.79 -26.64
CA GLU A 75 4.20 -1.92 -28.07
C GLU A 75 2.99 -2.82 -28.33
N SER A 76 2.79 -3.84 -27.48
CA SER A 76 1.71 -4.82 -27.64
C SER A 76 0.40 -4.38 -26.98
N LEU A 77 0.48 -3.70 -25.83
CA LEU A 77 -0.66 -3.40 -24.96
C LEU A 77 -0.98 -1.90 -24.87
N GLY A 78 -0.16 -1.04 -25.46
CA GLY A 78 -0.29 0.41 -25.36
C GLY A 78 0.33 0.97 -24.08
N ASN A 79 -0.03 2.19 -23.72
CA ASN A 79 0.55 2.84 -22.54
C ASN A 79 0.10 2.14 -21.26
N TYR A 80 1.03 1.92 -20.32
CA TYR A 80 0.76 1.25 -19.05
C TYR A 80 -0.49 1.79 -18.30
N HIS A 81 -0.63 3.12 -18.22
CA HIS A 81 -1.77 3.76 -17.54
C HIS A 81 -3.14 3.45 -18.19
N GLU A 82 -3.15 2.95 -19.43
CA GLU A 82 -4.37 2.56 -20.16
C GLU A 82 -4.70 1.08 -19.98
N TRP A 83 -3.83 0.28 -19.36
CA TRP A 83 -4.03 -1.16 -19.23
C TRP A 83 -5.19 -1.47 -18.28
N PRO A 84 -6.09 -2.39 -18.63
CA PRO A 84 -7.11 -2.85 -17.70
C PRO A 84 -6.50 -3.54 -16.48
N HIS A 85 -6.98 -3.21 -15.27
CA HIS A 85 -6.55 -3.88 -14.05
C HIS A 85 -6.83 -5.39 -14.08
N ALA A 86 -7.81 -5.83 -14.85
CA ALA A 86 -8.09 -7.25 -15.07
C ALA A 86 -6.87 -8.04 -15.58
N TYR A 87 -5.97 -7.44 -16.37
CA TYR A 87 -4.74 -8.11 -16.81
C TYR A 87 -3.80 -8.43 -15.64
N HIS A 88 -3.69 -7.54 -14.65
CA HIS A 88 -2.90 -7.80 -13.45
C HIS A 88 -3.56 -8.86 -12.55
N GLY A 89 -4.90 -8.90 -12.52
CA GLY A 89 -5.64 -9.99 -11.86
C GLY A 89 -5.35 -11.34 -12.51
N GLN A 90 -5.47 -11.42 -13.84
CA GLN A 90 -5.15 -12.63 -14.59
C GLN A 90 -3.68 -13.04 -14.43
N LEU A 91 -2.75 -12.09 -14.43
CA LEU A 91 -1.34 -12.36 -14.15
C LEU A 91 -1.17 -12.98 -12.76
N THR A 92 -1.88 -12.45 -11.75
CA THR A 92 -1.88 -13.01 -10.40
C THR A 92 -2.32 -14.46 -10.41
N ASP A 93 -3.41 -14.79 -11.11
CA ASP A 93 -3.93 -16.17 -11.18
C ASP A 93 -2.93 -17.13 -11.84
N ILE A 94 -2.34 -16.71 -12.96
CA ILE A 94 -1.36 -17.50 -13.72
C ILE A 94 -0.11 -17.73 -12.87
N VAL A 95 0.45 -16.67 -12.26
CA VAL A 95 1.66 -16.77 -11.44
C VAL A 95 1.38 -17.62 -10.20
N SER A 96 0.22 -17.44 -9.56
CA SER A 96 -0.20 -18.23 -8.40
C SER A 96 -0.31 -19.72 -8.71
N SER A 97 -0.70 -20.09 -9.94
CA SER A 97 -0.75 -21.51 -10.36
C SER A 97 0.62 -22.20 -10.37
N GLY A 98 1.71 -21.43 -10.43
CA GLY A 98 3.08 -21.91 -10.27
C GLY A 98 3.48 -22.22 -8.82
N ASN A 99 2.58 -22.02 -7.85
CA ASN A 99 2.82 -22.16 -6.41
C ASN A 99 4.04 -21.39 -5.87
N PRO A 100 4.19 -20.08 -6.19
CA PRO A 100 5.26 -19.27 -5.64
C PRO A 100 5.10 -19.14 -4.11
N LYS A 101 6.19 -18.83 -3.42
CA LYS A 101 6.14 -18.57 -1.97
C LYS A 101 5.57 -17.20 -1.63
N ALA A 102 5.74 -16.24 -2.53
CA ALA A 102 5.29 -14.87 -2.38
C ALA A 102 5.11 -14.24 -3.77
N ILE A 103 4.13 -13.34 -3.90
CA ILE A 103 3.93 -12.47 -5.06
C ILE A 103 3.89 -11.04 -4.53
N ILE A 104 4.74 -10.17 -5.10
CA ILE A 104 4.85 -8.77 -4.71
C ILE A 104 4.73 -7.93 -5.98
N PHE A 105 3.98 -6.84 -5.88
CA PHE A 105 3.87 -5.84 -6.95
C PHE A 105 4.71 -4.63 -6.60
N ASP A 106 5.69 -4.32 -7.43
CA ASP A 106 6.41 -3.04 -7.42
C ASP A 106 5.81 -2.11 -8.48
N ILE A 107 4.51 -1.83 -8.32
CA ILE A 107 3.69 -1.10 -9.28
C ILE A 107 2.72 -0.21 -8.51
N ILE A 108 2.63 1.05 -8.91
CA ILE A 108 1.59 1.97 -8.47
C ILE A 108 0.38 1.78 -9.38
N PHE A 109 -0.77 1.43 -8.79
CA PHE A 109 -2.03 1.28 -9.50
C PHE A 109 -2.85 2.57 -9.34
N ASP A 110 -3.01 3.31 -10.44
CA ASP A 110 -3.91 4.46 -10.48
C ASP A 110 -5.37 4.03 -10.53
N GLN A 111 -6.27 4.82 -9.96
CA GLN A 111 -7.70 4.55 -10.07
C GLN A 111 -8.14 4.70 -11.53
N LYS A 112 -8.52 3.58 -12.16
CA LYS A 112 -9.02 3.58 -13.54
C LYS A 112 -10.52 3.85 -13.59
N GLY A 113 -10.93 4.71 -14.53
CA GLY A 113 -12.33 4.87 -14.90
C GLY A 113 -12.90 3.58 -15.49
N ALA A 114 -14.00 3.09 -14.93
CA ALA A 114 -14.68 1.86 -15.37
C ALA A 114 -15.93 2.14 -16.23
N ASP A 115 -16.13 3.39 -16.65
CA ASP A 115 -17.35 3.84 -17.36
C ASP A 115 -17.65 3.02 -18.61
N ASN A 116 -16.63 2.72 -19.42
CA ASN A 116 -16.81 1.90 -20.63
C ASN A 116 -17.17 0.46 -20.29
N TYR A 117 -16.63 -0.11 -19.22
CA TYR A 117 -17.01 -1.44 -18.74
C TYR A 117 -18.50 -1.47 -18.38
N TYR A 118 -18.93 -0.54 -17.52
CA TYR A 118 -20.32 -0.46 -17.08
C TYR A 118 -21.28 -0.14 -18.21
N LEU A 119 -20.88 0.70 -19.17
CA LEU A 119 -21.66 0.97 -20.37
C LEU A 119 -21.88 -0.31 -21.19
N VAL A 120 -20.81 -1.06 -21.47
CA VAL A 120 -20.90 -2.30 -22.25
C VAL A 120 -21.72 -3.35 -21.50
N GLU A 121 -21.53 -3.49 -20.19
CA GLU A 121 -22.32 -4.39 -19.34
C GLU A 121 -23.81 -4.04 -19.34
N ALA A 122 -24.14 -2.75 -19.25
CA ALA A 122 -25.52 -2.25 -19.32
C ALA A 122 -26.14 -2.48 -20.71
N LEU A 123 -25.39 -2.29 -21.79
CA LEU A 123 -25.86 -2.55 -23.15
C LEU A 123 -26.10 -4.05 -23.37
N ALA A 124 -25.18 -4.90 -22.91
CA ALA A 124 -25.27 -6.35 -23.02
C ALA A 124 -26.47 -6.92 -22.24
N SER A 125 -26.69 -6.45 -21.01
CA SER A 125 -27.79 -6.93 -20.15
C SER A 125 -29.18 -6.51 -20.64
N ASN A 126 -29.29 -5.42 -21.40
CA ASN A 126 -30.55 -4.92 -21.95
C ASN A 126 -30.87 -5.43 -23.37
N GLN A 127 -29.97 -6.19 -23.99
CA GLN A 127 -30.17 -6.69 -25.34
C GLN A 127 -30.81 -8.09 -25.32
N SER A 128 -32.04 -8.18 -25.81
CA SER A 128 -32.82 -9.44 -25.81
C SER A 128 -32.30 -10.48 -26.80
N GLU A 129 -31.75 -10.02 -27.94
CA GLU A 129 -31.19 -10.85 -29.00
C GLU A 129 -29.97 -10.15 -29.61
N SER A 130 -28.79 -10.75 -29.48
CA SER A 130 -27.55 -10.32 -30.12
C SER A 130 -27.07 -11.39 -31.10
N SER A 131 -26.31 -11.00 -32.12
CA SER A 131 -25.65 -12.00 -32.96
C SER A 131 -24.60 -12.75 -32.14
N PRO A 132 -24.32 -14.03 -32.43
CA PRO A 132 -23.29 -14.79 -31.70
C PRO A 132 -21.92 -14.10 -31.70
N GLU A 133 -21.56 -13.42 -32.79
CA GLU A 133 -20.29 -12.70 -32.90
C GLU A 133 -20.25 -11.48 -31.97
N LEU A 134 -21.34 -10.70 -31.90
CA LEU A 134 -21.43 -9.55 -31.00
C LEU A 134 -21.40 -9.99 -29.54
N GLN A 135 -22.07 -11.09 -29.21
CA GLN A 135 -22.04 -11.66 -27.86
C GLN A 135 -20.61 -12.07 -27.48
N GLN A 136 -19.91 -12.78 -28.37
CA GLN A 136 -18.53 -13.21 -28.13
C GLN A 136 -17.58 -12.04 -27.87
N VAL A 137 -17.65 -10.98 -28.69
CA VAL A 137 -16.80 -9.79 -28.52
C VAL A 137 -17.14 -9.04 -27.23
N THR A 138 -18.42 -8.97 -26.88
CA THR A 138 -18.90 -8.35 -25.64
C THR A 138 -18.38 -9.09 -24.42
N ASP A 139 -18.52 -10.41 -24.39
CA ASP A 139 -18.04 -11.26 -23.29
C ASP A 139 -16.51 -11.14 -23.13
N GLN A 140 -15.78 -11.16 -24.24
CA GLN A 140 -14.33 -10.98 -24.23
C GLN A 140 -13.94 -9.60 -23.68
N TYR A 141 -14.66 -8.55 -24.05
CA TYR A 141 -14.41 -7.21 -23.53
C TYR A 141 -14.66 -7.13 -22.03
N LEU A 142 -15.80 -7.64 -21.55
CA LEU A 142 -16.17 -7.62 -20.13
C LEU A 142 -15.16 -8.39 -19.28
N ILE A 143 -14.76 -9.58 -19.71
CA ILE A 143 -13.74 -10.37 -19.00
C ILE A 143 -12.40 -9.61 -18.93
N GLY A 144 -11.98 -9.00 -20.04
CA GLY A 144 -10.70 -8.28 -20.13
C GLY A 144 -10.69 -6.91 -19.45
N HIS A 145 -11.85 -6.35 -19.09
CA HIS A 145 -11.98 -4.99 -18.55
C HIS A 145 -12.68 -4.91 -17.19
N ASP A 146 -12.99 -6.05 -16.57
CA ASP A 146 -13.62 -6.10 -15.26
C ASP A 146 -12.76 -5.35 -14.21
N PRO A 147 -13.26 -4.22 -13.66
CA PRO A 147 -12.51 -3.41 -12.72
C PRO A 147 -12.29 -4.11 -11.37
N SER A 148 -13.11 -5.10 -11.04
CA SER A 148 -13.02 -5.86 -9.79
C SER A 148 -12.03 -7.02 -9.87
N ARG A 149 -11.63 -7.44 -11.08
CA ARG A 149 -10.86 -8.66 -11.30
C ARG A 149 -9.53 -8.66 -10.56
N PHE A 150 -8.81 -7.54 -10.53
CA PHE A 150 -7.54 -7.46 -9.81
C PHE A 150 -7.74 -7.71 -8.31
N VAL A 151 -8.64 -6.96 -7.68
CA VAL A 151 -8.96 -7.07 -6.26
C VAL A 151 -9.44 -8.47 -5.92
N TRP A 152 -10.30 -9.05 -6.75
CA TRP A 152 -10.76 -10.42 -6.57
C TRP A 152 -9.58 -11.41 -6.60
N SER A 153 -8.74 -11.36 -7.62
CA SER A 153 -7.63 -12.31 -7.80
C SER A 153 -6.62 -12.22 -6.65
N THR A 154 -6.30 -11.01 -6.21
CA THR A 154 -5.39 -10.83 -5.07
C THR A 154 -6.04 -11.21 -3.74
N SER A 155 -7.35 -11.03 -3.56
CA SER A 155 -8.07 -11.49 -2.37
C SER A 155 -8.12 -13.02 -2.25
N GLN A 156 -8.12 -13.73 -3.38
CA GLN A 156 -8.13 -15.20 -3.40
C GLN A 156 -6.73 -15.79 -3.25
N SER A 157 -5.68 -15.02 -3.54
CA SER A 157 -4.29 -15.44 -3.40
C SER A 157 -3.83 -15.35 -1.95
N THR A 158 -3.38 -16.47 -1.39
CA THR A 158 -2.78 -16.52 -0.04
C THR A 158 -1.31 -16.11 0.00
N VAL A 159 -0.70 -15.91 -1.17
CA VAL A 159 0.72 -15.61 -1.35
C VAL A 159 0.96 -14.22 -1.94
N THR A 160 -0.10 -13.48 -2.26
CA THR A 160 0.02 -12.09 -2.71
C THR A 160 0.16 -11.17 -1.50
N HIS A 161 1.23 -10.39 -1.49
CA HIS A 161 1.50 -9.41 -0.44
C HIS A 161 1.44 -8.00 -1.02
N HIS A 162 0.55 -7.18 -0.44
CA HIS A 162 0.44 -5.77 -0.77
C HIS A 162 1.30 -4.94 0.18
N ALA A 163 2.16 -4.10 -0.37
CA ALA A 163 2.85 -3.06 0.38
C ALA A 163 2.04 -1.76 0.25
N LEU A 164 1.79 -1.10 1.38
CA LEU A 164 1.33 0.28 1.38
C LEU A 164 2.57 1.18 1.44
N VAL A 165 2.81 1.93 0.38
CA VAL A 165 3.84 2.96 0.34
C VAL A 165 3.23 4.27 0.85
N PHE A 166 3.68 4.72 2.01
CA PHE A 166 3.33 6.03 2.56
C PHE A 166 4.50 6.99 2.27
N GLU A 167 4.58 7.49 1.04
CA GLU A 167 5.58 8.50 0.67
C GLU A 167 5.11 9.90 1.05
N ASN A 168 6.08 10.80 1.26
CA ASN A 168 5.79 12.23 1.31
C ASN A 168 5.30 12.66 -0.08
N SER A 169 4.31 13.55 -0.12
CA SER A 169 3.69 14.01 -1.36
C SER A 169 4.75 14.47 -2.39
N ASP A 170 4.92 13.72 -3.47
CA ASP A 170 5.66 14.16 -4.64
C ASP A 170 4.66 14.56 -5.73
N SER A 171 4.35 15.86 -5.77
CA SER A 171 3.44 16.44 -6.76
C SER A 171 3.98 16.36 -8.19
N ILE A 172 5.26 15.99 -8.37
CA ILE A 172 5.90 15.82 -9.67
C ILE A 172 5.67 14.39 -10.20
N ASN A 173 5.46 13.42 -9.31
CA ASN A 173 5.22 12.00 -9.62
C ASN A 173 3.77 11.55 -9.34
N PHE A 174 2.79 12.47 -9.39
CA PHE A 174 1.37 12.18 -9.22
C PHE A 174 0.95 11.56 -7.87
N LEU A 175 1.75 11.73 -6.81
CA LEU A 175 1.37 11.35 -5.45
C LEU A 175 0.49 12.44 -4.82
N TYR A 176 -0.83 12.34 -5.03
CA TYR A 176 -1.79 13.19 -4.35
C TYR A 176 -1.86 12.85 -2.86
N ALA A 177 -1.87 13.86 -2.00
CA ALA A 177 -2.06 13.65 -0.57
C ALA A 177 -3.43 13.01 -0.32
N MET A 178 -3.46 11.94 0.47
CA MET A 178 -4.71 11.35 0.92
C MET A 178 -5.32 12.24 2.01
N ASP A 179 -6.25 13.11 1.60
CA ASP A 179 -6.90 14.08 2.51
C ASP A 179 -7.82 13.40 3.54
N GLN A 180 -8.30 12.20 3.22
CA GLN A 180 -9.18 11.39 4.06
C GLN A 180 -9.16 9.93 3.61
N LEU A 181 -9.52 9.02 4.54
CA LEU A 181 -9.72 7.61 4.21
C LEU A 181 -10.82 7.47 3.14
N PRO A 182 -10.67 6.58 2.14
CA PRO A 182 -11.72 6.31 1.16
C PRO A 182 -13.01 5.88 1.85
N GLU A 183 -14.16 6.35 1.35
CA GLU A 183 -15.47 6.09 1.99
C GLU A 183 -15.81 4.59 2.10
N ALA A 184 -15.24 3.76 1.23
CA ALA A 184 -15.39 2.30 1.22
C ALA A 184 -14.30 1.55 2.02
N TYR A 185 -13.33 2.25 2.63
CA TYR A 185 -12.25 1.61 3.39
C TYR A 185 -12.73 1.23 4.79
N ASP A 186 -12.82 -0.08 5.06
CA ASP A 186 -13.04 -0.61 6.41
C ASP A 186 -11.69 -1.02 7.04
N ALA A 187 -11.26 -0.23 8.02
CA ALA A 187 -10.04 -0.49 8.76
C ALA A 187 -10.10 -1.79 9.58
N ALA A 188 -11.28 -2.30 9.94
CA ALA A 188 -11.43 -3.47 10.79
C ALA A 188 -10.79 -4.74 10.18
N ASN A 189 -10.81 -4.88 8.86
CA ASN A 189 -10.22 -6.02 8.15
C ASN A 189 -8.69 -5.93 8.01
N HIS A 190 -8.10 -4.78 8.34
CA HIS A 190 -6.65 -4.53 8.28
C HIS A 190 -6.03 -4.33 9.68
N VAL A 191 -6.83 -4.42 10.73
CA VAL A 191 -6.36 -4.46 12.12
C VAL A 191 -6.19 -5.93 12.51
N LEU A 192 -4.93 -6.35 12.67
CA LEU A 192 -4.63 -7.63 13.30
C LEU A 192 -4.93 -7.51 14.80
N GLU A 193 -6.00 -8.16 15.27
CA GLU A 193 -6.23 -8.36 16.70
C GLU A 193 -5.20 -9.33 17.26
N ILE A 194 -4.10 -8.79 17.76
CA ILE A 194 -3.05 -9.57 18.39
C ILE A 194 -3.47 -9.84 19.84
N ALA A 195 -3.42 -11.11 20.25
CA ALA A 195 -3.73 -11.47 21.62
C ALA A 195 -2.78 -10.75 22.61
N PRO A 196 -3.27 -10.27 23.79
CA PRO A 196 -2.49 -9.42 24.69
C PRO A 196 -1.18 -10.06 25.19
N ASP A 197 -1.14 -11.38 25.26
CA ASP A 197 0.03 -12.19 25.62
C ASP A 197 1.12 -12.22 24.52
N VAL A 198 0.72 -12.01 23.27
CA VAL A 198 1.63 -11.86 22.12
C VAL A 198 2.10 -10.41 21.99
N ALA A 199 1.23 -9.43 22.27
CA ALA A 199 1.56 -8.01 22.21
C ALA A 199 2.47 -7.52 23.36
N SER A 200 2.60 -8.29 24.44
CA SER A 200 3.39 -7.95 25.64
C SER A 200 4.77 -8.61 25.71
N ARG A 201 5.19 -9.31 24.65
CA ARG A 201 6.55 -9.84 24.46
C ARG A 201 7.36 -8.96 23.53
#